data_AF-A0A5B2YVM6-F1
#
_entry.id   AF-A0A5B2YVM6-F1
#
_cell.length_a   1.000
_cell.length_b   1.000
_cell.length_c   1.000
_cell.angle_alpha   90.00
_cell.angle_beta   90.00
_cell.angle_gamma   90.00
#
_symmetry.space_group_name_H-M   'P 1'
#
loop_
_entity.id
_entity.type
_entity.pdbx_description
1 polymer ?
#
loop_
_entity_poly.entity_id
_entity_poly.type
_entity_poly.pdbx_seq_one_letter_code
_entity_poly.pdbx_strand_id
1 'polypeptide(L)'
;MQSIEPENRQILAVTVSRERNMLIAERFISRIVKIHGKHTVSTDGGTWYPMACKFLKLKHHIHSSYEKSLIERTMQYIKDRTEIFDDYFPCKKIGCKLKHVLNWLNLFVNRHNEDMICLS
;
A
#
# COMPACT_ATOMS: atom_id res chain seq x y z
N MET A 1 -4.87 -0.26 1.55
CA MET A 1 -4.16 -0.13 0.24
C MET A 1 -2.70 0.10 0.51
N GLN A 2 -1.86 -0.32 -0.43
CA GLN A 2 -0.42 -0.13 -0.41
C GLN A 2 0.06 0.31 -1.80
N SER A 3 1.14 1.07 -1.85
CA SER A 3 1.87 1.40 -3.07
C SER A 3 3.35 1.10 -2.88
N ILE A 4 3.99 0.61 -3.95
CA ILE A 4 5.41 0.29 -3.99
C ILE A 4 6.06 1.00 -5.17
N GLU A 5 7.34 1.31 -5.04
CA GLU A 5 8.21 1.68 -6.17
C GLU A 5 8.75 0.38 -6.79
N PRO A 6 8.36 0.02 -8.03
CA PRO A 6 8.77 -1.26 -8.63
C PRO A 6 10.28 -1.42 -8.80
N GLU A 7 11.03 -0.34 -9.03
CA GLU A 7 12.47 -0.43 -9.32
C GLU A 7 13.29 -0.85 -8.09
N ASN A 8 13.05 -0.18 -6.95
CA ASN A 8 13.79 -0.40 -5.72
C ASN A 8 13.00 -1.15 -4.63
N ARG A 9 11.74 -1.52 -4.93
CA ARG A 9 10.83 -2.29 -4.06
C ARG A 9 10.54 -1.62 -2.71
N GLN A 10 10.75 -0.31 -2.61
CA GLN A 10 10.37 0.46 -1.43
C GLN A 10 8.85 0.59 -1.35
N ILE A 11 8.33 0.56 -0.13
CA ILE A 11 6.93 0.82 0.15
C ILE A 11 6.77 2.34 0.27
N LEU A 12 5.98 2.94 -0.63
CA LEU A 12 5.76 4.39 -0.67
C LEU A 12 4.67 4.83 0.32
N ALA A 13 3.60 4.04 0.44
CA ALA A 13 2.51 4.34 1.36
C ALA A 13 1.70 3.09 1.72
N VAL A 14 1.16 3.09 2.94
CA VAL A 14 0.18 2.11 3.42
C VAL A 14 -0.98 2.86 4.09
N THR A 15 -2.20 2.44 3.82
CA THR A 15 -3.40 2.93 4.51
C THR A 15 -4.33 1.78 4.86
N VAL A 16 -4.91 1.85 6.06
CA VAL A 16 -5.97 0.94 6.50
C VAL A 16 -7.32 1.65 6.38
N SER A 17 -8.30 0.99 5.79
CA SER A 17 -9.67 1.48 5.67
C SER A 17 -10.64 0.32 5.85
N ARG A 18 -11.82 0.59 6.41
CA ARG A 18 -12.90 -0.42 6.53
C ARG A 18 -13.49 -0.80 5.18
N GLU A 19 -13.52 0.16 4.27
CA GLU A 19 -14.11 0.00 2.95
C GLU A 19 -13.05 0.08 1.85
N ARG A 20 -13.40 -0.49 0.69
CA ARG A 20 -12.70 -0.30 -0.58
C ARG A 20 -13.67 0.33 -1.56
N ASN A 21 -13.46 1.61 -1.82
CA ASN A 21 -14.26 2.36 -2.78
C ASN A 21 -13.40 3.41 -3.48
N MET A 22 -13.97 4.02 -4.52
CA MET A 22 -13.29 4.99 -5.37
C MET A 22 -12.78 6.23 -4.62
N LEU A 23 -13.54 6.76 -3.64
CA LEU A 23 -13.13 7.94 -2.87
C LEU A 23 -11.92 7.64 -1.97
N ILE A 24 -11.89 6.45 -1.39
CA ILE A 24 -10.76 6.02 -0.56
C ILE A 24 -9.53 5.83 -1.47
N ALA A 25 -9.69 5.21 -2.64
CA ALA A 25 -8.61 5.01 -3.62
C ALA A 25 -8.03 6.34 -4.11
N GLU A 26 -8.89 7.29 -4.49
CA GLU A 26 -8.48 8.63 -4.91
C GLU A 26 -7.70 9.34 -3.80
N ARG A 27 -8.23 9.39 -2.57
CA ARG A 27 -7.54 10.02 -1.44
C ARG A 27 -6.18 9.40 -1.14
N PHE A 28 -6.08 8.07 -1.27
CA PHE A 28 -4.83 7.35 -1.09
C PHE A 28 -3.79 7.75 -2.15
N ILE A 29 -4.18 7.73 -3.43
CA ILE A 29 -3.29 8.09 -4.54
C ILE A 29 -2.92 9.57 -4.46
N SER A 30 -3.87 10.45 -4.15
CA SER A 30 -3.65 11.90 -4.00
C SER A 30 -2.57 12.23 -2.95
N ARG A 31 -2.55 11.49 -1.83
CA ARG A 31 -1.50 11.60 -0.81
C ARG A 31 -0.12 11.22 -1.33
N ILE A 32 -0.03 10.13 -2.09
CA ILE A 32 1.23 9.69 -2.71
C ILE A 32 1.70 10.75 -3.72
N VAL A 33 0.80 11.24 -4.58
CA VAL A 33 1.09 12.28 -5.56
C VAL A 33 1.60 13.56 -4.91
N LYS A 34 1.08 13.93 -3.74
CA LYS A 34 1.53 15.11 -2.99
C LYS A 34 2.99 15.00 -2.53
N ILE A 35 3.47 13.79 -2.25
CA ILE A 35 4.82 13.52 -1.73
C ILE A 35 5.80 13.24 -2.88
N HIS A 36 5.40 12.42 -3.84
CA HIS A 36 6.29 11.89 -4.88
C HIS A 36 6.08 12.52 -6.27
N GLY A 37 5.07 13.37 -6.43
CA GLY A 37 4.67 13.92 -7.73
C GLY A 37 3.78 12.98 -8.55
N LYS A 38 3.45 13.40 -9.78
CA LYS A 38 2.58 12.62 -10.68
C LYS A 38 3.41 11.61 -11.46
N HIS A 39 3.09 10.34 -11.27
CA HIS A 39 3.67 9.20 -12.00
C HIS A 39 2.58 8.33 -12.60
N THR A 40 2.97 7.45 -13.53
CA THR A 40 2.06 6.43 -14.07
C THR A 40 1.70 5.43 -12.97
N VAL A 41 0.42 5.15 -12.79
CA VAL A 41 -0.07 4.22 -11.77
C VAL A 41 -0.41 2.88 -12.41
N SER A 42 0.16 1.80 -11.87
CA SER A 42 -0.15 0.42 -12.22
C SER A 42 -1.05 -0.20 -11.15
N THR A 43 -2.16 -0.86 -11.51
CA THR A 43 -3.08 -1.50 -10.52
C THR A 43 -3.60 -2.88 -10.93
N ASP A 44 -4.19 -3.60 -9.97
CA ASP A 44 -4.69 -4.98 -10.09
C ASP A 44 -5.99 -5.16 -10.89
N GLY A 45 -6.47 -4.09 -11.55
CA GLY A 45 -7.75 -4.09 -12.25
C GLY A 45 -8.98 -3.82 -11.36
N GLY A 46 -8.80 -3.51 -10.07
CA GLY A 46 -9.90 -3.09 -9.20
C GLY A 46 -10.70 -1.91 -9.79
N THR A 47 -12.03 -2.03 -9.78
CA THR A 47 -12.95 -1.11 -10.49
C THR A 47 -12.92 0.34 -9.97
N TRP A 48 -12.38 0.56 -8.77
CA TRP A 48 -12.26 1.89 -8.15
C TRP A 48 -11.05 2.71 -8.67
N TYR A 49 -10.02 2.07 -9.20
CA TYR A 49 -8.78 2.76 -9.61
C TYR A 49 -8.91 3.60 -10.89
N PRO A 50 -9.58 3.15 -11.98
CA PRO A 50 -9.64 3.92 -13.21
C PRO A 50 -10.25 5.31 -13.02
N MET A 51 -11.36 5.38 -12.27
CA MET A 51 -12.00 6.67 -11.94
C MET A 51 -11.10 7.52 -11.04
N ALA A 52 -10.53 6.95 -9.97
CA ALA A 52 -9.63 7.68 -9.07
C ALA A 52 -8.45 8.32 -9.81
N CYS A 53 -7.78 7.56 -10.68
CA CYS A 53 -6.68 8.05 -11.51
C CYS A 53 -7.13 9.13 -12.49
N LYS A 54 -8.32 8.99 -13.08
CA LYS A 54 -8.89 9.99 -14.01
C LYS A 54 -9.11 11.34 -13.33
N PHE A 55 -9.68 11.37 -12.11
CA PHE A 55 -9.87 12.61 -11.35
C PHE A 55 -8.54 13.31 -11.03
N LEU A 56 -7.50 12.54 -10.73
CA LEU A 56 -6.16 13.05 -10.46
C LEU A 56 -5.35 13.39 -11.72
N LYS A 57 -5.90 13.13 -12.91
CA LYS A 57 -5.24 13.28 -14.21
C LYS A 57 -3.94 12.49 -14.27
N LEU A 58 -3.97 11.23 -13.83
CA LEU A 58 -2.84 10.30 -13.85
C LEU A 58 -2.97 9.34 -15.03
N LYS A 59 -1.83 9.00 -15.65
CA LYS A 59 -1.77 7.85 -16.55
C LYS A 59 -1.96 6.58 -15.73
N HIS A 60 -2.81 5.67 -16.20
CA HIS A 60 -3.15 4.45 -15.50
C HIS A 60 -3.11 3.26 -16.45
N HIS A 61 -2.53 2.16 -15.99
CA HIS A 61 -2.59 0.87 -16.66
C HIS A 61 -2.82 -0.26 -15.65
N ILE A 62 -3.25 -1.40 -16.16
CA ILE A 62 -3.38 -2.63 -15.37
C ILE A 62 -2.02 -3.32 -15.36
N HIS A 63 -1.65 -3.93 -14.23
CA HIS A 63 -0.41 -4.68 -14.08
C HIS A 63 -0.16 -5.63 -15.26
N SER A 64 1.05 -5.58 -15.80
CA SER A 64 1.64 -6.69 -16.54
C SER A 64 1.85 -7.91 -15.63
N SER A 65 2.06 -9.08 -16.21
CA SER A 65 2.37 -10.31 -15.46
C SER A 65 3.58 -10.14 -14.54
N TYR A 66 4.57 -9.35 -14.95
CA TYR A 66 5.76 -9.07 -14.15
C TYR A 66 5.47 -8.17 -12.94
N GLU A 67 4.79 -7.04 -13.16
CA GLU A 67 4.40 -6.13 -12.07
C GLU A 67 3.53 -6.86 -11.04
N LYS A 68 2.58 -7.66 -11.50
CA LYS A 68 1.73 -8.47 -10.63
C LYS A 68 2.56 -9.41 -9.76
N SER A 69 3.54 -10.11 -10.34
CA SER A 69 4.44 -11.02 -9.59
C SER A 69 5.29 -10.29 -8.54
N LEU A 70 5.79 -9.08 -8.83
CA LEU A 70 6.55 -8.28 -7.86
C LEU A 70 5.66 -7.83 -6.68
N ILE A 71 4.46 -7.34 -7.00
CA ILE A 71 3.51 -6.84 -6.01
C ILE A 71 3.00 -7.97 -5.14
N GLU A 72 2.63 -9.11 -5.71
CA GLU A 72 2.15 -10.28 -4.96
C GLU A 72 3.22 -10.82 -4.01
N ARG A 73 4.49 -10.92 -4.45
CA ARG A 73 5.58 -11.34 -3.56
C ARG A 73 5.81 -10.38 -2.40
N THR A 74 5.81 -9.08 -2.70
CA THR A 74 5.98 -8.05 -1.66
C THR A 74 4.81 -8.07 -0.68
N MET A 75 3.57 -8.17 -1.19
CA MET A 75 2.36 -8.24 -0.39
C MET A 75 2.31 -9.51 0.47
N GLN A 76 2.74 -10.66 -0.07
CA GLN A 76 2.78 -11.91 0.70
C GLN A 76 3.79 -11.81 1.83
N TYR A 77 4.99 -11.31 1.57
CA TYR A 77 5.98 -11.05 2.62
C TYR A 77 5.43 -10.18 3.75
N ILE A 78 4.69 -9.12 3.40
CA ILE A 78 4.06 -8.24 4.39
C ILE A 78 2.99 -8.99 5.18
N LYS A 79 2.14 -9.76 4.50
CA LYS A 79 1.08 -10.56 5.13
C LYS A 79 1.67 -11.52 6.15
N ASP A 80 2.69 -12.29 5.77
CA ASP A 80 3.34 -13.26 6.64
C ASP A 80 3.91 -12.58 7.91
N ARG A 81 4.43 -11.36 7.77
CA ARG A 81 4.97 -10.57 8.90
C ARG A 81 3.87 -9.95 9.75
N THR A 82 2.74 -9.56 9.15
CA THR A 82 1.57 -9.02 9.86
C THR A 82 0.73 -10.10 10.53
N GLU A 83 0.71 -11.32 10.01
CA GLU A 83 -0.09 -12.44 10.52
C GLU A 83 0.35 -12.78 11.96
N ILE A 84 1.66 -12.88 12.18
CA ILE A 84 2.26 -13.03 13.52
C ILE A 84 1.86 -11.87 14.45
N PHE A 85 1.62 -10.67 13.94
CA PHE A 85 1.20 -9.57 14.79
C PHE A 85 -0.30 -9.66 15.14
N ASP A 86 -1.16 -9.94 14.16
CA ASP A 86 -2.61 -10.04 14.37
C ASP A 86 -2.96 -11.22 15.30
N ASP A 87 -2.29 -12.36 15.12
CA ASP A 87 -2.49 -13.57 15.92
C ASP A 87 -2.13 -13.36 17.39
N TYR A 88 -1.02 -12.68 17.65
CA TYR A 88 -0.50 -12.50 19.01
C TYR A 88 -1.04 -11.24 19.71
N PHE A 89 -1.52 -10.24 18.95
CA PHE A 89 -2.02 -8.97 19.50
C PHE A 89 -3.44 -8.61 19.00
N PRO A 90 -4.44 -9.50 19.14
CA PRO A 90 -5.77 -9.24 18.62
C PRO A 90 -6.43 -8.05 19.36
N CYS A 91 -6.82 -6.98 18.64
CA CYS A 91 -7.58 -5.87 19.24
C CYS A 91 -9.05 -6.26 19.44
N LYS A 92 -9.38 -6.85 20.59
CA LYS A 92 -10.76 -7.21 20.95
C LYS A 92 -11.56 -6.04 21.57
N LYS A 93 -10.98 -4.84 21.63
CA LYS A 93 -11.59 -3.68 22.28
C LYS A 93 -12.65 -3.04 21.38
N ILE A 94 -13.89 -2.97 21.86
CA ILE A 94 -14.98 -2.25 21.19
C ILE A 94 -14.59 -0.76 21.07
N GLY A 95 -14.70 -0.21 19.87
CA GLY A 95 -14.30 1.18 19.58
C GLY A 95 -12.78 1.40 19.46
N CYS A 96 -11.98 0.33 19.34
CA CYS A 96 -10.55 0.41 19.07
C CYS A 96 -10.27 1.23 17.80
N LYS A 97 -9.52 2.33 17.91
CA LYS A 97 -9.10 3.16 16.78
C LYS A 97 -7.93 2.57 15.97
N LEU A 98 -7.55 1.31 16.26
CA LEU A 98 -6.46 0.58 15.59
C LEU A 98 -5.10 1.31 15.55
N LYS A 99 -4.84 2.20 16.51
CA LYS A 99 -3.57 2.96 16.55
C LYS A 99 -2.34 2.07 16.67
N HIS A 100 -2.44 0.96 17.40
CA HIS A 100 -1.34 0.00 17.52
C HIS A 100 -1.01 -0.67 16.17
N VAL A 101 -2.04 -1.06 15.39
CA VAL A 101 -1.85 -1.58 14.02
C VAL A 101 -1.15 -0.54 13.14
N LEU A 102 -1.61 0.71 13.17
CA LEU A 102 -1.00 1.78 12.38
C LEU A 102 0.46 2.04 12.78
N ASN A 103 0.75 2.07 14.08
CA ASN A 103 2.11 2.26 14.59
C ASN A 103 3.02 1.10 14.16
N TRP A 104 2.54 -0.14 14.25
CA TRP A 104 3.29 -1.31 13.81
C TRP A 104 3.54 -1.28 12.31
N LEU A 105 2.52 -0.97 11.50
CA LEU A 105 2.67 -0.85 10.03
C LEU A 105 3.70 0.21 9.67
N ASN A 106 3.70 1.36 10.36
CA ASN A 106 4.71 2.40 10.13
C ASN A 106 6.12 1.92 10.48
N LEU A 107 6.29 1.23 11.63
CA LEU A 107 7.58 0.65 12.01
C LEU A 107 8.06 -0.38 10.99
N PHE A 108 7.16 -1.25 10.54
CA PHE A 108 7.45 -2.26 9.53
C PHE A 108 7.89 -1.62 8.20
N VAL A 109 7.15 -0.63 7.71
CA VAL A 109 7.48 0.08 6.46
C VAL A 109 8.84 0.76 6.56
N ASN A 110 9.13 1.43 7.68
CA ASN A 110 10.43 2.06 7.90
C ASN A 110 11.56 1.02 7.85
N ARG A 111 11.41 -0.08 8.59
CA ARG A 111 12.42 -1.14 8.63
C ARG A 111 12.62 -1.81 7.27
N HIS A 112 11.54 -2.15 6.57
CA HIS A 112 11.60 -2.73 5.23
C HIS A 112 12.33 -1.81 4.25
N ASN A 113 12.00 -0.51 4.27
CA ASN A 113 12.65 0.46 3.39
C ASN A 113 14.13 0.65 3.73
N GLU A 114 14.51 0.63 5.02
CA GLU A 114 15.92 0.63 5.45
C GLU A 114 16.66 -0.60 4.91
N ASP A 115 16.09 -1.80 5.07
CA ASP A 115 16.69 -3.04 4.58
C ASP A 115 16.84 -3.02 3.04
N MET A 116 15.91 -2.41 2.30
CA MET A 116 16.01 -2.24 0.85
C MET A 116 17.12 -1.27 0.43
N ILE A 117 17.34 -0.18 1.17
CA ILE A 117 18.44 0.79 0.92
C ILE A 117 19.80 0.13 1.18
N CYS A 118 19.90 -0.73 2.20
CA CYS A 118 21.14 -1.45 2.51
C CYS A 118 21.51 -2.52 1.47
N LEU A 119 20.58 -2.89 0.58
CA LEU A 119 20.77 -3.89 -0.47
C LEU A 119 20.95 -3.28 -1.88
N SER A 120 20.84 -1.96 -2.01
CA SER A 120 21.01 -1.19 -3.25
C SER A 120 22.38 -0.51 -3.34
#